data_AF-A0A4Y2VH82-F1
#
_entry.id   AF-A0A4Y2VH82-F1
#
_cell.length_a   1.000
_cell.length_b   1.000
_cell.length_c   1.000
_cell.angle_alpha   90.00
_cell.angle_beta   90.00
_cell.angle_gamma   90.00
#
_symmetry.space_group_name_H-M   'P 1'
#
loop_
_entity.id
_entity.type
_entity.pdbx_description
1 polymer ?
#
loop_
_entity_poly.entity_id
_entity_poly.type
_entity_poly.pdbx_seq_one_letter_code
_entity_poly.pdbx_strand_id
1 'polypeptide(L)'
;MGNCVYCPGETEIRTILQDSFAETLTEQVQFHQWISVDHCNLEILETSSEEFIDLLCSKLSSLVRHDFIAKQQGAFFNYRKENLKESEFAATCDFYENYNIVLQDKAQSYLWTSQQVKIHPFII
;
A
#
# COMPACT_ATOMS: atom_id res chain seq x y z
N MET A 1 11.66 9.20 5.28
CA MET A 1 11.47 10.24 4.22
C MET A 1 12.64 11.21 4.26
N GLY A 2 12.88 12.05 3.23
CA GLY A 2 13.88 13.14 3.30
C GLY A 2 15.28 12.86 2.75
N ASN A 3 15.51 11.71 2.08
CA ASN A 3 16.81 11.40 1.44
C ASN A 3 16.89 11.85 -0.03
N CYS A 4 15.92 12.65 -0.50
CA CYS A 4 15.83 13.12 -1.88
C CYS A 4 15.64 14.64 -1.88
N VAL A 5 16.31 15.34 -2.80
CA VAL A 5 16.28 16.81 -2.94
C VAL A 5 14.87 17.35 -3.22
N TYR A 6 13.99 16.52 -3.77
CA TYR A 6 12.61 16.88 -4.10
C TYR A 6 11.58 16.32 -3.10
N CYS A 7 12.03 15.62 -2.05
CA CYS A 7 11.13 15.07 -1.05
C CYS A 7 11.03 16.04 0.12
N PRO A 8 9.83 16.56 0.46
CA PRO A 8 9.65 17.49 1.58
C PRO A 8 10.06 16.89 2.95
N GLY A 9 10.24 15.56 3.02
CA GLY A 9 10.59 14.91 4.26
C GLY A 9 9.39 14.85 5.21
N GLU A 10 9.58 14.18 6.34
CA GLU A 10 8.47 13.95 7.27
C GLU A 10 8.04 15.25 7.98
N THR A 11 9.00 16.10 8.35
CA THR A 11 8.76 17.35 9.08
C THR A 11 7.92 18.34 8.26
N GLU A 12 8.26 18.56 6.99
CA GLU A 12 7.53 19.50 6.15
C GLU A 12 6.12 18.99 5.82
N ILE A 13 5.96 17.69 5.55
CA ILE A 13 4.62 17.07 5.37
C ILE A 13 3.78 17.26 6.62
N ARG A 14 4.35 17.01 7.81
CA ARG A 14 3.66 17.21 9.08
C ARG A 14 3.20 18.65 9.25
N THR A 15 4.07 19.63 8.99
CA THR A 15 3.72 21.05 9.09
C THR A 15 2.60 21.42 8.13
N ILE A 16 2.67 20.99 6.86
CA ILE A 16 1.61 21.25 5.87
C ILE A 16 0.26 20.72 6.34
N LEU A 17 0.23 19.51 6.93
CA LEU A 17 -1.01 18.91 7.44
C LEU A 17 -1.53 19.64 8.69
N GLN A 18 -0.64 20.04 9.59
CA GLN A 18 -1.00 20.81 10.78
C GLN A 18 -1.60 22.16 10.42
N ASP A 19 -0.95 22.90 9.52
CA ASP A 19 -1.43 24.20 9.04
C ASP A 19 -2.77 24.06 8.34
N SER A 20 -2.91 23.05 7.46
CA SER A 20 -4.17 22.78 6.78
C SER A 20 -5.32 22.46 7.74
N PHE A 21 -5.10 21.64 8.78
CA PHE A 21 -6.14 21.32 9.75
C PHE A 21 -6.45 22.47 10.70
N ALA A 22 -5.46 23.32 11.02
CA ALA A 22 -5.67 24.53 11.80
C ALA A 22 -6.54 25.55 11.02
N GLU A 23 -6.28 25.73 9.73
CA GLU A 23 -7.07 26.60 8.86
C GLU A 23 -8.53 26.12 8.72
N THR A 24 -8.76 24.81 8.67
CA THR A 24 -10.10 24.22 8.57
C THR A 24 -10.77 23.93 9.91
N LEU A 25 -10.14 24.29 11.04
CA LEU A 25 -10.60 23.99 12.40
C LEU A 25 -10.97 22.50 12.59
N THR A 26 -10.16 21.61 12.00
CA THR A 26 -10.41 20.16 12.02
C THR A 26 -9.73 19.54 13.24
N GLU A 27 -10.52 19.27 14.27
CA GLU A 27 -10.05 18.64 15.50
C GLU A 27 -10.08 17.10 15.43
N GLN A 28 -10.99 16.53 14.64
CA GLN A 28 -11.20 15.09 14.48
C GLN A 28 -11.16 14.71 13.00
N VAL A 29 -10.59 13.55 12.69
CA VAL A 29 -10.47 13.02 11.34
C VAL A 29 -11.08 11.62 11.31
N GLN A 30 -12.04 11.42 10.41
CA GLN A 30 -12.63 10.12 10.14
C GLN A 30 -12.01 9.52 8.87
N PHE A 31 -11.56 8.27 8.95
CA PHE A 31 -10.90 7.58 7.83
C PHE A 31 -11.14 6.08 7.87
N HIS A 32 -10.93 5.42 6.72
CA HIS A 32 -11.03 3.97 6.61
C HIS A 32 -9.66 3.33 6.79
N GLN A 33 -9.58 2.26 7.57
CA GLN A 33 -8.34 1.51 7.77
C GLN A 33 -8.59 0.00 7.77
N TRP A 34 -7.72 -0.73 7.07
CA TRP A 34 -7.63 -2.18 7.18
C TRP A 34 -6.99 -2.55 8.51
N ILE A 35 -7.74 -3.24 9.37
CA ILE A 35 -7.28 -3.79 10.64
C ILE A 35 -7.16 -5.30 10.49
N SER A 36 -6.06 -5.87 10.95
CA SER A 36 -5.78 -7.31 10.86
C SER A 36 -5.67 -7.89 12.25
N VAL A 37 -6.81 -8.25 12.85
CA VAL A 37 -6.92 -8.97 14.13
C VAL A 37 -7.67 -10.25 13.84
N ASP A 38 -6.96 -11.39 13.77
CA ASP A 38 -7.39 -12.73 13.33
C ASP A 38 -7.92 -12.82 11.87
N HIS A 39 -8.75 -11.87 11.46
CA HIS A 39 -9.21 -11.61 10.11
C HIS A 39 -8.88 -10.16 9.74
N CYS A 40 -8.78 -9.86 8.44
CA CYS A 40 -8.64 -8.47 8.00
C CYS A 40 -10.02 -7.89 7.71
N ASN A 41 -10.33 -6.73 8.30
CA ASN A 41 -11.58 -6.00 8.11
C ASN A 41 -11.28 -4.53 7.79
N LEU A 42 -12.16 -3.89 7.00
CA LEU A 42 -12.11 -2.45 6.78
C LEU A 42 -12.97 -1.78 7.86
N GLU A 43 -12.35 -0.98 8.70
CA GLU A 43 -13.04 -0.25 9.77
C GLU A 43 -12.99 1.24 9.51
N ILE A 44 -14.04 1.94 9.96
CA ILE A 44 -14.07 3.41 10.00
C ILE A 44 -13.55 3.83 11.38
N LEU A 45 -12.47 4.57 11.39
CA LEU A 45 -11.85 5.10 12.59
C LEU A 45 -12.05 6.61 12.66
N GLU A 46 -12.12 7.13 13.88
CA GLU A 46 -12.15 8.56 14.18
C GLU A 46 -11.07 8.83 15.24
N THR A 47 -10.16 9.74 14.93
CA THR A 47 -9.04 10.11 15.82
C THR A 47 -8.86 11.61 15.81
N SER A 48 -8.14 12.14 16.80
CA SER A 48 -7.72 13.54 16.74
C SER A 48 -6.88 13.82 15.50
N SER A 49 -6.87 15.07 15.04
CA SER A 49 -6.04 15.49 13.90
C SER A 49 -4.55 15.26 14.16
N GLU A 50 -4.08 15.44 15.40
CA GLU A 50 -2.69 15.17 15.81
C GLU A 50 -2.33 13.67 15.70
N GLU A 51 -3.16 12.79 16.26
CA GLU A 51 -2.98 11.34 16.17
C GLU A 51 -3.05 10.84 14.72
N PHE A 52 -3.93 11.43 13.91
CA PHE A 52 -4.03 11.10 12.49
C PHE A 52 -2.75 11.47 11.74
N ILE A 53 -2.19 12.66 12.00
CA ILE A 53 -0.94 13.10 11.37
C ILE A 53 0.22 12.17 11.75
N ASP A 54 0.32 11.77 13.03
CA ASP A 54 1.32 10.81 13.49
C ASP A 54 1.20 9.46 12.78
N LEU A 55 -0.02 8.93 12.73
CA LEU A 55 -0.31 7.67 12.06
C LEU A 55 0.04 7.75 10.57
N LEU A 56 -0.37 8.81 9.89
CA LEU A 56 -0.12 9.00 8.47
C LEU A 56 1.37 9.12 8.17
N CYS A 57 2.11 9.92 8.92
CA CYS A 57 3.56 10.09 8.76
C CYS A 57 4.31 8.75 8.95
N SER A 58 3.94 7.97 9.97
CA SER A 58 4.49 6.64 10.21
C SER A 58 4.23 5.68 9.04
N LYS A 59 3.00 5.63 8.54
CA LYS A 59 2.62 4.78 7.39
C LYS A 59 3.31 5.21 6.10
N LEU A 60 3.38 6.51 5.85
CA LEU A 60 4.07 7.10 4.71
C LEU A 60 5.57 6.75 4.69
N SER A 61 6.24 6.83 5.83
CA SER A 61 7.64 6.42 5.95
C SER A 61 7.86 4.94 5.59
N SER A 62 6.93 4.05 5.94
CA SER A 62 6.95 2.64 5.51
C SER A 62 6.69 2.50 4.01
N LEU A 63 5.70 3.24 3.48
CA LEU A 63 5.29 3.18 2.08
C LEU A 63 6.41 3.55 1.12
N VAL A 64 7.25 4.55 1.45
CA VAL A 64 8.40 4.94 0.60
C VAL A 64 9.34 3.76 0.38
N ARG A 65 9.60 2.94 1.41
CA ARG A 65 10.44 1.76 1.27
C ARG A 65 9.79 0.72 0.36
N HIS A 66 8.49 0.50 0.53
CA HIS A 66 7.74 -0.44 -0.30
C HIS A 66 7.74 -0.03 -1.78
N ASP A 67 7.44 1.25 -2.07
CA ASP A 67 7.48 1.80 -3.43
C ASP A 67 8.86 1.65 -4.08
N PHE A 68 9.93 1.94 -3.33
CA PHE A 68 11.30 1.74 -3.83
C PHE A 68 11.55 0.27 -4.20
N ILE A 69 11.24 -0.66 -3.30
CA ILE A 69 11.44 -2.10 -3.55
C ILE A 69 10.64 -2.56 -4.76
N ALA A 70 9.36 -2.18 -4.86
CA ALA A 70 8.49 -2.53 -5.98
C ALA A 70 9.06 -2.03 -7.31
N LYS A 71 9.58 -0.79 -7.36
CA LYS A 71 10.23 -0.23 -8.56
C LYS A 71 11.50 -0.99 -8.94
N GLN A 72 12.36 -1.33 -7.97
CA GLN A 72 13.58 -2.10 -8.24
C GLN A 72 13.26 -3.51 -8.74
N GLN A 73 12.28 -4.18 -8.11
CA GLN A 73 11.82 -5.50 -8.53
C GLN A 73 11.23 -5.47 -9.95
N GLY A 74 10.40 -4.48 -10.26
CA GLY A 74 9.83 -4.28 -11.60
C GLY A 74 10.90 -4.01 -12.65
N ALA A 75 11.87 -3.14 -12.36
CA ALA A 75 12.99 -2.87 -13.26
C ALA A 75 13.83 -4.12 -13.54
N PHE A 76 14.16 -4.89 -12.49
CA PHE A 76 14.91 -6.14 -12.64
C PHE A 76 14.13 -7.19 -13.43
N PHE A 77 12.83 -7.30 -13.21
CA PHE A 77 11.97 -8.20 -13.96
C PHE A 77 11.93 -7.85 -15.45
N ASN A 78 11.76 -6.58 -15.79
CA ASN A 78 11.79 -6.11 -17.18
C ASN A 78 13.14 -6.40 -17.85
N TYR A 79 14.24 -6.11 -17.15
CA TYR A 79 15.58 -6.46 -17.62
C TYR A 79 15.72 -7.96 -17.91
N ARG A 80 15.22 -8.82 -17.00
CA ARG A 80 15.26 -10.28 -17.19
C ARG A 80 14.42 -10.73 -18.38
N LYS A 81 13.23 -10.15 -18.59
CA LYS A 81 12.37 -10.44 -19.74
C LYS A 81 13.02 -10.06 -21.07
N GLU A 82 13.68 -8.92 -21.14
CA GLU A 82 14.37 -8.43 -22.34
C GLU A 82 15.63 -9.25 -22.68
N ASN A 83 16.23 -9.91 -21.69
CA ASN A 83 17.50 -10.63 -21.82
C ASN A 83 17.35 -12.15 -21.61
N LEU A 84 16.17 -12.71 -21.85
CA LEU A 84 15.95 -14.16 -21.82
C LEU A 84 16.82 -14.84 -22.88
N LYS A 85 17.52 -15.91 -22.48
CA LYS A 85 18.27 -16.73 -23.42
C LYS A 85 17.34 -17.68 -24.16
N GLU A 86 17.84 -18.21 -25.27
CA GLU A 86 17.15 -19.30 -25.96
C GLU A 86 16.91 -20.47 -24.99
N SER A 87 15.68 -20.98 -24.94
CA SER A 87 15.20 -22.00 -23.98
C SER A 87 14.98 -21.53 -22.53
N GLU A 88 15.06 -20.23 -22.23
CA GLU A 88 14.57 -19.67 -20.96
C GLU A 88 13.15 -19.09 -21.13
N PHE A 89 12.33 -19.20 -20.10
CA PHE A 89 11.02 -18.55 -20.02
C PHE A 89 10.88 -17.86 -18.66
N ALA A 90 10.22 -16.70 -18.65
CA ALA A 90 9.90 -15.97 -17.42
C ALA A 90 8.45 -16.26 -17.04
N ALA A 91 8.24 -17.08 -16.02
CA ALA A 91 6.92 -17.25 -15.43
C ALA A 91 6.72 -16.22 -14.32
N THR A 92 5.67 -15.41 -14.44
CA THR A 92 5.24 -14.54 -13.34
C THR A 92 4.15 -15.28 -12.57
N CYS A 93 4.49 -15.71 -11.36
CA CYS A 93 3.53 -16.29 -10.45
C CYS A 93 2.93 -15.16 -9.63
N ASP A 94 1.68 -14.81 -9.91
CA ASP A 94 0.93 -13.93 -9.03
C ASP A 94 0.12 -14.77 -8.05
N PHE A 95 0.03 -14.32 -6.80
CA PHE A 95 -0.93 -14.88 -5.85
C PHE A 95 -2.25 -14.15 -6.09
N TYR A 96 -2.91 -14.48 -7.21
CA TYR A 96 -4.21 -13.93 -7.54
C TYR A 96 -5.28 -14.62 -6.68
N GLU A 97 -5.35 -14.22 -5.42
CA GLU A 97 -6.48 -14.51 -4.57
C GLU A 97 -7.69 -13.74 -5.10
N ASN A 98 -8.49 -14.43 -5.91
CA ASN A 98 -9.93 -14.25 -6.09
C ASN A 98 -10.41 -13.02 -6.87
N TYR A 99 -10.90 -13.30 -8.08
CA TYR A 99 -11.97 -12.49 -8.68
C TYR A 99 -13.26 -12.69 -7.87
N ASN A 100 -13.72 -11.63 -7.20
CA ASN A 100 -15.13 -11.45 -6.89
C ASN A 100 -15.51 -10.01 -7.25
N ILE A 101 -16.60 -9.84 -8.01
CA ILE A 101 -16.96 -8.62 -8.78
C ILE A 101 -17.32 -7.41 -7.89
N VAL A 102 -17.23 -7.51 -6.56
CA VAL A 102 -18.00 -6.61 -5.67
C VAL A 102 -17.17 -5.55 -4.94
N LEU A 103 -15.83 -5.55 -4.95
CA LEU A 103 -15.07 -4.48 -4.29
C LEU A 103 -13.68 -4.28 -4.91
N GLN A 104 -13.42 -3.07 -5.43
CA GLN A 104 -12.08 -2.60 -5.79
C GLN A 104 -11.37 -2.13 -4.50
N ASP A 105 -10.06 -2.34 -4.38
CA ASP A 105 -9.19 -1.91 -3.25
C ASP A 105 -9.25 -2.71 -1.92
N LYS A 106 -9.47 -4.03 -1.98
CA LYS A 106 -9.31 -4.92 -0.81
C LYS A 106 -7.84 -5.18 -0.48
N ALA A 107 -7.48 -5.12 0.82
CA ALA A 107 -6.24 -5.71 1.29
C ALA A 107 -6.26 -7.24 1.04
N GLN A 108 -5.13 -7.81 0.60
CA GLN A 108 -5.03 -9.23 0.24
C GLN A 108 -5.53 -10.15 1.39
N SER A 109 -5.23 -9.80 2.63
CA SER A 109 -5.64 -10.53 3.83
C SER A 109 -7.16 -10.56 4.08
N TYR A 110 -7.95 -9.63 3.53
CA TYR A 110 -9.43 -9.63 3.65
C TYR A 110 -10.05 -10.88 3.02
N LEU A 111 -9.38 -11.44 2.03
CA LEU A 111 -9.85 -12.58 1.30
C LEU A 111 -9.60 -13.91 2.04
N TRP A 112 -8.88 -13.94 3.16
CA TRP A 112 -8.56 -15.19 3.86
C TRP A 112 -9.73 -15.74 4.70
N THR A 113 -10.96 -15.31 4.40
CA THR A 113 -12.20 -15.74 5.04
C THR A 113 -12.76 -17.00 4.37
N SER A 114 -13.43 -17.84 5.16
CA SER A 114 -13.53 -19.31 5.04
C SER A 114 -14.32 -19.91 3.86
N GLN A 115 -14.64 -19.16 2.80
CA GLN A 115 -15.28 -19.69 1.58
C GLN A 115 -14.59 -19.18 0.32
N GLN A 116 -13.53 -19.86 -0.14
CA GLN A 116 -12.87 -19.52 -1.40
C GLN A 116 -12.35 -20.73 -2.18
N VAL A 117 -12.33 -20.57 -3.50
CA VAL A 117 -11.71 -21.47 -4.48
C VAL A 117 -10.37 -20.86 -4.89
N LYS A 118 -9.29 -21.61 -4.71
CA LYS A 118 -7.94 -21.17 -5.08
C LYS A 118 -7.76 -21.24 -6.60
N ILE A 119 -7.46 -20.10 -7.22
CA ILE A 119 -7.00 -20.04 -8.61
C ILE A 119 -5.53 -19.61 -8.56
N HIS A 120 -4.65 -20.38 -9.19
CA HIS A 120 -3.23 -20.05 -9.31
C HIS A 120 -2.92 -19.78 -10.79
N PRO A 121 -3.11 -18.53 -11.25
CA PRO A 121 -2.87 -18.20 -12.64
C PRO A 121 -1.36 -18.13 -12.91
N PHE A 122 -0.94 -18.79 -13.98
CA PHE A 122 0.39 -18.64 -14.54
C PHE A 122 0.28 -17.77 -15.78
N ILE A 123 1.04 -16.67 -15.80
CA ILE A 123 1.27 -15.89 -17.03
C ILE A 123 2.70 -16.20 -17.47
N ILE A 124 2.79 -16.87 -18.62
CA ILE A 124 4.04 -17.23 -19.31
C ILE A 124 4.32 -16.18 -20.37
#